data_AF-A0A2Z6S6T0-F1
#
_entry.id   AF-A0A2Z6S6T0-F1
#
_cell.length_a   1.000
_cell.length_b   1.000
_cell.length_c   1.000
_cell.angle_alpha   90.00
_cell.angle_beta   90.00
_cell.angle_gamma   90.00
#
_symmetry.space_group_name_H-M   'P 1'
#
loop_
_entity.id
_entity.type
_entity.pdbx_description
1 polymer ?
#
loop_
_entity_poly.entity_id
_entity_poly.type
_entity_poly.pdbx_seq_one_letter_code
_entity_poly.pdbx_strand_id
1 'polypeptide(L)'
;MGPKNGNASNSNIDYEDSDDQDIGNIDLNNVKLNTLSASEQEKEDERMWQGVQAFFCNRYTEAQEIFAEKADTDPLYALGQGCISFLKAVTTFNEQDISIAIKQLVSAESLASAQIGAFKSQSSIGSSFGKFISNLNYFGNNNKNQQFMPNGQLRSTVIKAESLLLIALIQLLQESIISYVKAGLNLRRGYKNYEIVWNEINKPGFNVPVDYHTKGGVEFGYGTCNLVLSFMPGKIIKIISAIGYKGNKELGIELLNASLKGRGIRSPLASLLFVTSYSMLTSFSPSTLGPDNIPKAEEYIQDALKQFPGSDFFTFFAGRNLRLKRDLDASTEAFISVNHNLKEGFGAELRRLCDYELGMNYAMTLQWEKAAQCFDTLATENYWSPAFFRYFQAACLEMQGKKKEAIALYIEVPSLSVRKFGGRTILVEQYITRKIKNYMTKNFENTLLPGLEILLIWNSFACMKKEDLIRCLDIVNSKLDSLSNDNIIDSQCMLLLIKSSILNQLNRFQETNQCLRWIFDHNDDIVNDKFIEPFAFWEMGVAAFLNGNFEKAKLIWEETANFNGYEFEFRLAMRLHLSLMKLNDMLPDKKKKSRTFI
;
A
#
# COMPACT_ATOMS: atom_id res chain seq x y z
N MET A 1 2.23 -38.62 41.11
CA MET A 1 1.77 -39.78 40.33
C MET A 1 1.57 -39.32 38.89
N GLY A 2 2.07 -40.11 37.95
CA GLY A 2 2.32 -39.74 36.56
C GLY A 2 1.09 -39.43 35.68
N PRO A 3 1.35 -39.12 34.40
CA PRO A 3 0.50 -38.32 33.53
C PRO A 3 -0.53 -39.16 32.76
N LYS A 4 -1.63 -38.53 32.31
CA LYS A 4 -2.46 -39.07 31.23
C LYS A 4 -2.26 -38.25 29.96
N ASN A 5 -1.59 -38.90 29.00
CA ASN A 5 -1.49 -38.50 27.60
C ASN A 5 -2.89 -38.38 26.98
N GLY A 6 -3.20 -37.21 26.42
CA GLY A 6 -4.25 -37.03 25.42
C GLY A 6 -3.59 -36.78 24.08
N ASN A 7 -3.56 -37.81 23.23
CA ASN A 7 -3.14 -37.72 21.83
C ASN A 7 -4.03 -36.70 21.11
N ALA A 8 -3.44 -35.60 20.66
CA ALA A 8 -4.05 -34.73 19.67
C ALA A 8 -3.95 -35.43 18.30
N SER A 9 -5.00 -36.16 17.94
CA SER A 9 -5.21 -36.63 16.58
C SER A 9 -5.39 -35.42 15.66
N ASN A 10 -4.54 -35.32 14.63
CA ASN A 10 -4.69 -34.42 13.49
C ASN A 10 -6.12 -34.50 12.94
N SER A 11 -6.94 -33.50 13.23
CA SER A 11 -8.14 -33.22 12.45
C SER A 11 -7.70 -32.44 11.22
N ASN A 12 -7.62 -33.12 10.08
CA ASN A 12 -7.72 -32.50 8.78
C ASN A 12 -9.00 -31.66 8.78
N ILE A 13 -8.85 -30.34 8.75
CA ILE A 13 -9.97 -29.46 8.47
C ILE A 13 -9.95 -29.26 6.96
N ASP A 14 -10.68 -30.15 6.27
CA ASP A 14 -11.13 -29.92 4.92
C ASP A 14 -12.13 -28.76 4.97
N TYR A 15 -11.69 -27.57 4.58
CA TYR A 15 -12.60 -26.49 4.26
C TYR A 15 -12.99 -26.62 2.80
N GLU A 16 -14.28 -26.87 2.61
CA GLU A 16 -15.01 -26.84 1.35
C GLU A 16 -14.54 -25.65 0.48
N ASP A 17 -14.28 -25.98 -0.78
CA ASP A 17 -14.09 -25.01 -1.85
C ASP A 17 -15.18 -23.94 -1.76
N SER A 18 -14.75 -22.68 -1.78
CA SER A 18 -15.65 -21.53 -1.88
C SER A 18 -16.20 -21.43 -3.30
N ASP A 19 -17.00 -22.41 -3.69
CA ASP A 19 -17.83 -22.42 -4.89
C ASP A 19 -19.14 -21.70 -4.56
N ASP A 20 -19.14 -20.39 -4.75
CA ASP A 20 -20.31 -19.57 -5.16
C ASP A 20 -19.94 -18.08 -5.02
N GLN A 21 -18.96 -17.65 -5.83
CA GLN A 21 -18.92 -16.26 -6.26
C GLN A 21 -19.47 -16.25 -7.67
N ASP A 22 -20.50 -15.45 -7.94
CA ASP A 22 -21.16 -15.33 -9.25
C ASP A 22 -20.16 -14.82 -10.32
N ILE A 23 -19.39 -15.76 -10.88
CA ILE A 23 -18.48 -15.60 -12.02
C ILE A 23 -19.36 -15.47 -13.27
N GLY A 24 -20.10 -14.36 -13.39
CA GLY A 24 -21.13 -14.22 -14.41
C GLY A 24 -20.66 -14.63 -15.82
N ASN A 25 -21.52 -15.27 -16.62
CA ASN A 25 -21.41 -15.63 -18.05
C ASN A 25 -20.05 -16.09 -18.65
N ILE A 26 -19.01 -16.40 -17.88
CA ILE A 26 -17.75 -16.94 -18.41
C ILE A 26 -17.92 -18.45 -18.61
N ASP A 27 -17.80 -18.91 -19.85
CA ASP A 27 -17.87 -20.33 -20.21
C ASP A 27 -16.55 -21.05 -19.90
N LEU A 28 -16.34 -21.36 -18.62
CA LEU A 28 -15.15 -22.04 -18.13
C LEU A 28 -14.97 -23.46 -18.70
N ASN A 29 -16.06 -24.08 -19.19
CA ASN A 29 -16.03 -25.44 -19.73
C ASN A 29 -15.43 -25.50 -21.14
N ASN A 30 -15.38 -24.37 -21.85
CA ASN A 30 -14.87 -24.28 -23.22
C ASN A 30 -13.52 -23.56 -23.34
N VAL A 31 -12.83 -23.29 -22.22
CA VAL A 31 -11.49 -22.68 -22.23
C VAL A 31 -10.50 -23.62 -22.91
N LYS A 32 -9.95 -23.18 -24.05
CA LYS A 32 -9.04 -23.98 -24.87
C LYS A 32 -7.64 -24.05 -24.26
N LEU A 33 -6.99 -25.18 -24.53
CA LEU A 33 -5.57 -25.39 -24.30
C LEU A 33 -4.76 -24.34 -25.08
N ASN A 34 -3.81 -23.66 -24.41
CA ASN A 34 -2.88 -22.76 -25.09
C ASN A 34 -1.64 -23.53 -25.55
N THR A 35 -1.58 -23.85 -26.83
CA THR A 35 -0.46 -24.57 -27.45
C THR A 35 0.52 -23.66 -28.19
N LEU A 36 0.41 -22.34 -28.02
CA LEU A 36 1.28 -21.39 -28.72
C LEU A 36 2.74 -21.56 -28.25
N SER A 37 3.66 -21.49 -29.21
CA SER A 37 5.09 -21.33 -28.92
C SER A 37 5.35 -19.97 -28.28
N ALA A 38 6.52 -19.79 -27.65
CA ALA A 38 6.90 -18.51 -27.04
C ALA A 38 6.78 -17.34 -28.02
N SER A 39 7.31 -17.47 -29.24
CA SER A 39 7.27 -16.38 -30.24
C SER A 39 5.86 -16.08 -30.75
N GLU A 40 5.00 -17.09 -30.90
CA GLU A 40 3.59 -16.88 -31.25
C GLU A 40 2.84 -16.20 -30.12
N GLN A 41 3.12 -16.56 -28.87
CA GLN A 41 2.52 -15.94 -27.69
C GLN A 41 2.91 -14.46 -27.57
N GLU A 42 4.17 -14.12 -27.81
CA GLU A 42 4.65 -12.73 -27.82
C GLU A 42 3.90 -11.89 -28.86
N LYS A 43 3.69 -12.44 -30.05
CA LYS A 43 2.92 -11.77 -31.11
C LYS A 43 1.45 -11.60 -30.73
N GLU A 44 0.85 -12.60 -30.08
CA GLU A 44 -0.55 -12.56 -29.64
C GLU A 44 -0.76 -11.54 -28.51
N ASP A 45 0.23 -11.38 -27.62
CA ASP A 45 0.19 -10.48 -26.47
C ASP A 45 0.65 -9.04 -26.80
N GLU A 46 1.14 -8.77 -28.02
CA GLU A 46 1.54 -7.42 -28.46
C GLU A 46 0.40 -6.40 -28.32
N ARG A 47 -0.84 -6.82 -28.61
CA ARG A 47 -2.02 -5.95 -28.44
C ARG A 47 -2.25 -5.59 -26.98
N MET A 48 -2.01 -6.52 -26.05
CA MET A 48 -2.06 -6.25 -24.61
C MET A 48 -0.95 -5.26 -24.20
N TRP A 49 0.25 -5.40 -24.75
CA TRP A 49 1.35 -4.46 -24.52
C TRP A 49 1.01 -3.03 -24.98
N GLN A 50 0.37 -2.87 -26.14
CA GLN A 50 -0.13 -1.58 -26.60
C GLN A 50 -1.12 -0.95 -25.61
N GLY A 51 -2.00 -1.75 -25.00
CA GLY A 51 -2.92 -1.28 -23.97
C GLY A 51 -2.18 -0.78 -22.71
N VAL A 52 -1.12 -1.48 -22.29
CA VAL A 52 -0.26 -1.00 -21.19
C VAL A 52 0.41 0.32 -21.55
N GLN A 53 0.96 0.44 -22.76
CA GLN A 53 1.55 1.69 -23.23
C GLN A 53 0.53 2.82 -23.29
N ALA A 54 -0.68 2.55 -23.77
CA ALA A 54 -1.78 3.52 -23.79
C ALA A 54 -2.09 4.01 -22.36
N PHE A 55 -2.20 3.11 -21.38
CA PHE A 55 -2.47 3.46 -19.98
C PHE A 55 -1.41 4.41 -19.42
N PHE A 56 -0.12 4.04 -19.54
CA PHE A 56 0.97 4.83 -18.98
C PHE A 56 1.27 6.11 -19.78
N CYS A 57 0.76 6.22 -21.01
CA CYS A 57 0.80 7.43 -21.85
C CYS A 57 -0.53 8.21 -21.82
N ASN A 58 -1.28 8.13 -20.72
CA ASN A 58 -2.49 8.91 -20.41
C ASN A 58 -3.71 8.62 -21.31
N ARG A 59 -3.71 7.54 -22.10
CA ARG A 59 -4.82 7.10 -22.95
C ARG A 59 -5.61 5.99 -22.25
N TYR A 60 -6.25 6.35 -21.14
CA TYR A 60 -6.91 5.40 -20.24
C TYR A 60 -8.11 4.68 -20.87
N THR A 61 -8.92 5.36 -21.66
CA THR A 61 -10.08 4.76 -22.35
C THR A 61 -9.62 3.72 -23.38
N GLU A 62 -8.64 4.07 -24.21
CA GLU A 62 -8.04 3.14 -25.18
C GLU A 62 -7.47 1.89 -24.47
N ALA A 63 -6.74 2.08 -23.38
CA ALA A 63 -6.20 0.96 -22.60
C ALA A 63 -7.32 0.05 -22.06
N GLN A 64 -8.40 0.64 -21.53
CA GLN A 64 -9.53 -0.10 -21.00
C GLN A 64 -10.26 -0.90 -22.09
N GLU A 65 -10.45 -0.31 -23.27
CA GLU A 65 -11.03 -0.99 -24.43
C GLU A 65 -10.17 -2.19 -24.85
N ILE A 66 -8.85 -1.99 -24.96
CA ILE A 66 -7.89 -3.06 -25.30
C ILE A 66 -7.97 -4.21 -24.30
N PHE A 67 -7.98 -3.93 -23.00
CA PHE A 67 -8.02 -4.97 -21.98
C PHE A 67 -9.36 -5.74 -21.99
N ALA A 68 -10.45 -5.10 -22.44
CA ALA A 68 -11.76 -5.74 -22.55
C ALA A 68 -11.91 -6.65 -23.78
N GLU A 69 -11.13 -6.45 -24.86
CA GLU A 69 -11.29 -7.15 -26.16
C GLU A 69 -11.39 -8.68 -26.04
N LYS A 70 -10.65 -9.29 -25.10
CA LYS A 70 -10.61 -10.75 -24.88
C LYS A 70 -10.79 -11.15 -23.41
N ALA A 71 -11.30 -10.26 -22.55
CA ALA A 71 -11.36 -10.49 -21.10
C ALA A 71 -12.20 -11.72 -20.70
N ASP A 72 -13.18 -12.11 -21.51
CA ASP A 72 -14.02 -13.28 -21.23
C ASP A 72 -13.39 -14.61 -21.67
N THR A 73 -12.27 -14.58 -22.40
CA THR A 73 -11.71 -15.77 -23.07
C THR A 73 -10.21 -15.97 -22.87
N ASP A 74 -9.44 -14.90 -22.68
CA ASP A 74 -8.00 -14.97 -22.40
C ASP A 74 -7.68 -14.44 -20.98
N PRO A 75 -6.99 -15.22 -20.14
CA PRO A 75 -6.74 -14.84 -18.75
C PRO A 75 -5.84 -13.60 -18.60
N LEU A 76 -4.98 -13.28 -19.57
CA LEU A 76 -4.13 -12.08 -19.48
C LEU A 76 -4.95 -10.80 -19.69
N TYR A 77 -5.91 -10.81 -20.61
CA TYR A 77 -6.82 -9.68 -20.84
C TYR A 77 -7.74 -9.49 -19.64
N ALA A 78 -8.29 -10.59 -19.11
CA ALA A 78 -9.07 -10.59 -17.87
C ALA A 78 -8.28 -9.98 -16.70
N LEU A 79 -7.01 -10.36 -16.57
CA LEU A 79 -6.11 -9.81 -15.57
C LEU A 79 -5.82 -8.32 -15.82
N GLY A 80 -5.62 -7.89 -17.07
CA GLY A 80 -5.46 -6.48 -17.45
C GLY A 80 -6.65 -5.62 -17.00
N GLN A 81 -7.87 -6.09 -17.23
CA GLN A 81 -9.08 -5.44 -16.74
C GLN A 81 -9.14 -5.41 -15.21
N GLY A 82 -8.84 -6.55 -14.57
CA GLY A 82 -8.73 -6.65 -13.11
C GLY A 82 -7.68 -5.72 -12.51
N CYS A 83 -6.56 -5.48 -13.21
CA CYS A 83 -5.50 -4.57 -12.79
C CYS A 83 -5.95 -3.09 -12.78
N ILE A 84 -6.71 -2.64 -13.78
CA ILE A 84 -7.27 -1.27 -13.76
C ILE A 84 -8.22 -1.11 -12.57
N SER A 85 -9.11 -2.09 -12.36
CA SER A 85 -10.04 -2.06 -11.23
C SER A 85 -9.32 -2.16 -9.89
N PHE A 86 -8.24 -2.96 -9.80
CA PHE A 86 -7.36 -3.01 -8.65
C PHE A 86 -6.79 -1.61 -8.34
N LEU A 87 -6.20 -0.93 -9.33
CA LEU A 87 -5.64 0.41 -9.16
C LEU A 87 -6.70 1.41 -8.68
N LYS A 88 -7.92 1.33 -9.22
CA LYS A 88 -9.04 2.15 -8.76
C LYS A 88 -9.42 1.82 -7.31
N ALA A 89 -9.58 0.54 -6.97
CA ALA A 89 -9.97 0.09 -5.65
C ALA A 89 -8.98 0.51 -4.55
N VAL A 90 -7.68 0.40 -4.80
CA VAL A 90 -6.63 0.82 -3.83
C VAL A 90 -6.44 2.33 -3.77
N THR A 91 -7.00 3.08 -4.71
CA THR A 91 -6.98 4.55 -4.75
C THR A 91 -8.21 5.13 -4.05
N THR A 92 -9.40 4.61 -4.34
CA THR A 92 -10.67 5.13 -3.81
C THR A 92 -11.02 4.55 -2.43
N PHE A 93 -10.55 3.34 -2.13
CA PHE A 93 -11.00 2.53 -0.98
C PHE A 93 -12.53 2.40 -0.88
N ASN A 94 -13.24 2.52 -1.99
CA ASN A 94 -14.69 2.36 -2.04
C ASN A 94 -15.05 0.87 -2.03
N GLU A 95 -15.99 0.44 -1.17
CA GLU A 95 -16.43 -0.96 -1.09
C GLU A 95 -16.92 -1.51 -2.44
N GLN A 96 -17.57 -0.69 -3.26
CA GLN A 96 -18.04 -1.08 -4.60
C GLN A 96 -16.86 -1.31 -5.56
N ASP A 97 -15.91 -0.38 -5.61
CA ASP A 97 -14.71 -0.53 -6.46
C ASP A 97 -13.88 -1.74 -6.02
N ILE A 98 -13.73 -1.96 -4.71
CA ILE A 98 -13.08 -3.15 -4.12
C ILE A 98 -13.79 -4.43 -4.56
N SER A 99 -15.11 -4.47 -4.48
CA SER A 99 -15.91 -5.63 -4.89
C SER A 99 -15.75 -5.93 -6.39
N ILE A 100 -15.81 -4.90 -7.24
CA ILE A 100 -15.59 -5.01 -8.69
C ILE A 100 -14.18 -5.54 -8.99
N ALA A 101 -13.15 -5.00 -8.35
CA ALA A 101 -11.78 -5.43 -8.54
C ALA A 101 -11.58 -6.90 -8.14
N ILE A 102 -12.08 -7.31 -6.96
CA ILE A 102 -12.00 -8.70 -6.52
C ILE A 102 -12.73 -9.62 -7.51
N LYS A 103 -13.94 -9.25 -7.95
CA LYS A 103 -14.70 -10.06 -8.92
C LYS A 103 -13.92 -10.28 -10.23
N GLN A 104 -13.38 -9.22 -10.81
CA GLN A 104 -12.62 -9.32 -12.06
C GLN A 104 -11.31 -10.11 -11.91
N LEU A 105 -10.61 -9.96 -10.79
CA LEU A 105 -9.41 -10.74 -10.50
C LEU A 105 -9.74 -12.24 -10.30
N VAL A 106 -10.87 -12.57 -9.68
CA VAL A 106 -11.37 -13.95 -9.57
C VAL A 106 -11.72 -14.53 -10.93
N SER A 107 -12.35 -13.75 -11.82
CA SER A 107 -12.59 -14.17 -13.22
C SER A 107 -11.28 -14.51 -13.94
N ALA A 108 -10.25 -13.67 -13.82
CA ALA A 108 -8.93 -13.93 -14.40
C ALA A 108 -8.26 -15.19 -13.80
N GLU A 109 -8.35 -15.37 -12.47
CA GLU A 109 -7.85 -16.56 -11.77
C GLU A 109 -8.55 -17.84 -12.23
N SER A 110 -9.85 -17.77 -12.49
CA SER A 110 -10.69 -18.89 -12.91
C SER A 110 -10.40 -19.31 -14.35
N LEU A 111 -10.30 -18.34 -15.28
CA LEU A 111 -9.88 -18.58 -16.66
C LEU A 111 -8.49 -19.24 -16.72
N ALA A 112 -7.55 -18.71 -15.94
CA ALA A 112 -6.20 -19.28 -15.85
C ALA A 112 -6.22 -20.70 -15.27
N SER A 113 -7.05 -20.96 -14.25
CA SER A 113 -7.21 -22.28 -13.65
C SER A 113 -7.81 -23.31 -14.61
N ALA A 114 -8.85 -22.92 -15.38
CA ALA A 114 -9.45 -23.76 -16.41
C ALA A 114 -8.42 -24.12 -17.49
N GLN A 115 -7.62 -23.15 -17.93
CA GLN A 115 -6.56 -23.36 -18.92
C GLN A 115 -5.47 -24.32 -18.40
N ILE A 116 -5.06 -24.21 -17.12
CA ILE A 116 -4.15 -25.17 -16.47
C ILE A 116 -4.78 -26.57 -16.39
N GLY A 117 -6.08 -26.66 -16.10
CA GLY A 117 -6.83 -27.90 -16.06
C GLY A 117 -6.84 -28.65 -17.39
N ALA A 118 -6.94 -27.92 -18.51
CA ALA A 118 -6.90 -28.49 -19.86
C ALA A 118 -5.58 -29.21 -20.18
N PHE A 119 -4.44 -28.77 -19.62
CA PHE A 119 -3.16 -29.50 -19.76
C PHE A 119 -3.17 -30.83 -18.98
N LYS A 120 -3.82 -30.87 -17.81
CA LYS A 120 -3.90 -32.09 -16.97
C LYS A 120 -4.78 -33.15 -17.60
N SER A 121 -5.92 -32.78 -18.18
CA SER A 121 -6.84 -33.73 -18.83
C SER A 121 -6.19 -34.43 -20.04
N GLN A 122 -5.39 -33.71 -20.82
CA GLN A 122 -4.64 -34.27 -21.95
C GLN A 122 -3.59 -35.31 -21.50
N SER A 123 -2.89 -35.05 -20.39
CA SER A 123 -1.91 -36.01 -19.83
C SER A 123 -2.57 -37.29 -19.30
N SER A 124 -3.81 -37.20 -18.79
CA SER A 124 -4.58 -38.35 -18.28
C SER A 124 -5.09 -39.24 -19.41
N ILE A 125 -5.56 -38.66 -20.52
CA ILE A 125 -6.04 -39.41 -21.70
C ILE A 125 -4.89 -40.17 -22.40
N GLY A 126 -3.68 -39.59 -22.44
CA GLY A 126 -2.48 -40.27 -22.95
C GLY A 126 -2.01 -41.44 -22.08
N SER A 127 -2.31 -41.43 -20.78
CA SER A 127 -1.91 -42.49 -19.83
C SER A 127 -2.77 -43.77 -19.93
N SER A 128 -4.01 -43.66 -20.43
CA SER A 128 -4.88 -44.82 -20.66
C SER A 128 -4.48 -45.64 -21.89
N PHE A 129 -3.91 -45.00 -22.92
CA PHE A 129 -3.26 -45.71 -24.04
C PHE A 129 -1.84 -46.20 -23.69
N GLY A 130 -1.14 -45.48 -22.80
CA GLY A 130 0.20 -45.86 -22.31
C GLY A 130 0.23 -47.19 -21.54
N LYS A 131 -0.84 -47.56 -20.83
CA LYS A 131 -0.97 -48.86 -20.14
C LYS A 131 -1.13 -50.05 -21.09
N PHE A 132 -1.60 -49.83 -22.31
CA PHE A 132 -1.70 -50.89 -23.32
C PHE A 132 -0.36 -51.12 -24.04
N ILE A 133 0.47 -50.07 -24.16
CA ILE A 133 1.80 -50.14 -24.79
C ILE A 133 2.90 -50.53 -23.78
N SER A 134 2.72 -50.27 -22.48
CA SER A 134 3.70 -50.66 -21.44
C SER A 134 3.88 -52.17 -21.27
N ASN A 135 2.97 -52.99 -21.79
CA ASN A 135 3.13 -54.45 -21.82
C ASN A 135 3.98 -54.95 -23.00
N LEU A 136 4.42 -54.07 -23.92
CA LEU A 136 5.20 -54.44 -25.11
C LEU A 136 6.65 -53.92 -25.11
N ASN A 137 7.01 -53.01 -24.19
CA ASN A 137 8.36 -52.43 -24.11
C ASN A 137 9.11 -52.85 -22.83
N TYR A 138 9.31 -54.16 -22.66
CA TYR A 138 10.20 -54.71 -21.61
C TYR A 138 11.69 -54.73 -22.00
N PHE A 139 12.06 -54.12 -23.13
CA PHE A 139 13.45 -53.97 -23.56
C PHE A 139 13.69 -52.56 -24.11
N GLY A 140 14.47 -51.74 -23.39
CA GLY A 140 15.14 -50.57 -23.96
C GLY A 140 14.86 -49.23 -23.28
N ASN A 141 15.91 -48.72 -22.63
CA ASN A 141 16.18 -47.32 -22.30
C ASN A 141 15.39 -46.64 -21.15
N ASN A 142 16.02 -46.64 -19.96
CA ASN A 142 15.75 -45.76 -18.84
C ASN A 142 16.25 -44.32 -19.10
N ASN A 143 15.67 -43.62 -20.07
CA ASN A 143 15.68 -42.15 -20.06
C ASN A 143 14.27 -41.69 -19.69
N LYS A 144 14.06 -41.37 -18.41
CA LYS A 144 12.89 -40.58 -18.02
C LYS A 144 13.06 -39.22 -18.69
N ASN A 145 12.48 -39.04 -19.89
CA ASN A 145 12.35 -37.72 -20.51
C ASN A 145 11.67 -36.81 -19.49
N GLN A 146 12.41 -35.88 -18.91
CA GLN A 146 11.91 -34.93 -17.93
C GLN A 146 10.92 -34.03 -18.67
N GLN A 147 9.63 -34.21 -18.42
CA GLN A 147 8.59 -33.43 -19.09
C GLN A 147 8.50 -32.06 -18.41
N PHE A 148 9.01 -31.04 -19.09
CA PHE A 148 8.92 -29.65 -18.64
C PHE A 148 7.53 -29.06 -18.91
N MET A 149 7.17 -28.06 -18.13
CA MET A 149 5.92 -27.32 -18.33
C MET A 149 5.92 -26.55 -19.67
N PRO A 150 4.90 -26.70 -20.53
CA PRO A 150 4.81 -25.95 -21.79
C PRO A 150 4.54 -24.46 -21.54
N ASN A 151 4.89 -23.61 -22.52
CA ASN A 151 4.79 -22.15 -22.42
C ASN A 151 3.40 -21.67 -21.98
N GLY A 152 2.33 -22.17 -22.62
CA GLY A 152 0.96 -21.82 -22.25
C GLY A 152 0.60 -22.14 -20.79
N GLN A 153 1.10 -23.26 -20.24
CA GLN A 153 0.85 -23.62 -18.84
C GLN A 153 1.66 -22.75 -17.87
N LEU A 154 2.89 -22.36 -18.23
CA LEU A 154 3.69 -21.38 -17.48
C LEU A 154 2.94 -20.03 -17.42
N ARG A 155 2.49 -19.52 -18.57
CA ARG A 155 1.72 -18.27 -18.69
C ARG A 155 0.48 -18.27 -17.79
N SER A 156 -0.39 -19.28 -17.90
CA SER A 156 -1.60 -19.37 -17.08
C SER A 156 -1.29 -19.49 -15.58
N THR A 157 -0.22 -20.22 -15.22
CA THR A 157 0.19 -20.35 -13.80
C THR A 157 0.66 -19.01 -13.23
N VAL A 158 1.42 -18.22 -14.00
CA VAL A 158 1.83 -16.85 -13.64
C VAL A 158 0.61 -15.93 -13.48
N ILE A 159 -0.34 -15.97 -14.42
CA ILE A 159 -1.54 -15.13 -14.38
C ILE A 159 -2.43 -15.48 -13.17
N LYS A 160 -2.66 -16.77 -12.91
CA LYS A 160 -3.37 -17.23 -11.70
C LYS A 160 -2.69 -16.71 -10.43
N ALA A 161 -1.36 -16.79 -10.37
CA ALA A 161 -0.58 -16.31 -9.24
C ALA A 161 -0.73 -14.80 -9.04
N GLU A 162 -0.71 -14.03 -10.12
CA GLU A 162 -0.83 -12.57 -10.12
C GLU A 162 -2.22 -12.12 -9.65
N SER A 163 -3.29 -12.75 -10.15
CA SER A 163 -4.65 -12.48 -9.68
C SER A 163 -4.77 -12.66 -8.16
N LEU A 164 -4.23 -13.75 -7.62
CA LEU A 164 -4.23 -14.04 -6.18
C LEU A 164 -3.40 -13.03 -5.38
N LEU A 165 -2.26 -12.60 -5.92
CA LEU A 165 -1.42 -11.57 -5.33
C LEU A 165 -2.18 -10.23 -5.23
N LEU A 166 -2.81 -9.79 -6.32
CA LEU A 166 -3.56 -8.53 -6.33
C LEU A 166 -4.77 -8.57 -5.39
N ILE A 167 -5.50 -9.70 -5.33
CA ILE A 167 -6.58 -9.90 -4.35
C ILE A 167 -6.03 -9.81 -2.92
N ALA A 168 -4.89 -10.46 -2.64
CA ALA A 168 -4.26 -10.41 -1.33
C ALA A 168 -3.83 -8.98 -0.96
N LEU A 169 -3.29 -8.20 -1.89
CA LEU A 169 -2.91 -6.80 -1.65
C LEU A 169 -4.12 -5.92 -1.32
N ILE A 170 -5.25 -6.07 -2.02
CA ILE A 170 -6.50 -5.38 -1.65
C ILE A 170 -6.90 -5.76 -0.21
N GLN A 171 -6.83 -7.05 0.13
CA GLN A 171 -7.19 -7.57 1.45
C GLN A 171 -6.19 -7.19 2.57
N LEU A 172 -4.94 -6.85 2.24
CA LEU A 172 -3.95 -6.34 3.20
C LEU A 172 -4.17 -4.87 3.53
N LEU A 173 -4.67 -4.11 2.57
CA LEU A 173 -5.14 -2.75 2.80
C LEU A 173 -6.44 -2.72 3.61
N GLN A 174 -7.08 -3.89 3.75
CA GLN A 174 -8.29 -4.00 4.51
C GLN A 174 -8.00 -4.05 6.01
N GLU A 175 -8.25 -2.96 6.77
CA GLU A 175 -7.96 -2.79 8.22
C GLU A 175 -8.80 -3.72 9.14
N SER A 176 -8.81 -5.03 8.85
CA SER A 176 -9.60 -6.06 9.53
C SER A 176 -8.81 -7.36 9.63
N ILE A 177 -8.87 -7.99 10.80
CA ILE A 177 -8.22 -9.29 11.07
C ILE A 177 -8.70 -10.36 10.07
N ILE A 178 -10.00 -10.38 9.77
CA ILE A 178 -10.58 -11.34 8.82
C ILE A 178 -9.97 -11.15 7.44
N SER A 179 -9.80 -9.90 7.00
CA SER A 179 -9.18 -9.60 5.72
C SER A 179 -7.69 -9.95 5.70
N TYR A 180 -6.95 -9.74 6.80
CA TYR A 180 -5.57 -10.17 6.91
C TYR A 180 -5.39 -11.69 6.80
N VAL A 181 -6.32 -12.48 7.35
CA VAL A 181 -6.32 -13.94 7.20
C VAL A 181 -6.55 -14.33 5.73
N LYS A 182 -7.59 -13.76 5.09
CA LYS A 182 -7.87 -13.99 3.66
C LYS A 182 -6.68 -13.60 2.79
N ALA A 183 -6.06 -12.46 3.07
CA ALA A 183 -4.84 -12.00 2.41
C ALA A 183 -3.72 -13.01 2.56
N GLY A 184 -3.45 -13.51 3.77
CA GLY A 184 -2.42 -14.52 4.02
C GLY A 184 -2.63 -15.80 3.22
N LEU A 185 -3.87 -16.27 3.11
CA LEU A 185 -4.22 -17.46 2.32
C LEU A 185 -4.00 -17.24 0.82
N ASN A 186 -4.49 -16.12 0.28
CA ASN A 186 -4.33 -15.79 -1.14
C ASN A 186 -2.86 -15.51 -1.50
N LEU A 187 -2.14 -14.77 -0.66
CA LEU A 187 -0.72 -14.50 -0.85
C LEU A 187 0.09 -15.79 -0.87
N ARG A 188 -0.20 -16.74 0.03
CA ARG A 188 0.42 -18.07 0.01
C ARG A 188 0.13 -18.83 -1.29
N ARG A 189 -1.14 -18.86 -1.72
CA ARG A 189 -1.52 -19.54 -2.97
C ARG A 189 -0.80 -18.91 -4.17
N GLY A 190 -0.77 -17.59 -4.26
CA GLY A 190 -0.03 -16.86 -5.29
C GLY A 190 1.46 -17.16 -5.26
N TYR A 191 2.10 -16.99 -4.09
CA TYR A 191 3.52 -17.28 -3.88
C TYR A 191 3.89 -18.68 -4.34
N LYS A 192 3.11 -19.71 -3.97
CA LYS A 192 3.38 -21.09 -4.36
C LYS A 192 3.31 -21.31 -5.87
N ASN A 193 2.37 -20.66 -6.57
CA ASN A 193 2.30 -20.76 -8.03
C ASN A 193 3.49 -20.06 -8.70
N TYR A 194 3.91 -18.89 -8.20
CA TYR A 194 5.14 -18.24 -8.65
C TYR A 194 6.38 -19.08 -8.39
N GLU A 195 6.51 -19.67 -7.21
CA GLU A 195 7.61 -20.56 -6.83
C GLU A 195 7.67 -21.81 -7.73
N ILE A 196 6.52 -22.40 -8.08
CA ILE A 196 6.45 -23.52 -9.03
C ILE A 196 7.05 -23.11 -10.38
N VAL A 197 6.61 -21.97 -10.94
CA VAL A 197 7.12 -21.48 -12.23
C VAL A 197 8.59 -21.12 -12.15
N TRP A 198 9.00 -20.40 -11.09
CA TRP A 198 10.39 -19.99 -10.86
C TRP A 198 11.32 -21.20 -10.76
N ASN A 199 10.93 -22.23 -10.02
CA ASN A 199 11.71 -23.46 -9.92
C ASN A 199 11.72 -24.23 -11.25
N GLU A 200 10.61 -24.25 -11.99
CA GLU A 200 10.52 -24.91 -13.30
C GLU A 200 11.52 -24.33 -14.30
N ILE A 201 11.53 -23.01 -14.48
CA ILE A 201 12.39 -22.34 -15.47
C ILE A 201 13.88 -22.38 -15.10
N ASN A 202 14.19 -22.58 -13.81
CA ASN A 202 15.57 -22.67 -13.30
C ASN A 202 16.05 -24.12 -13.11
N LYS A 203 15.26 -25.12 -13.52
CA LYS A 203 15.70 -26.53 -13.47
C LYS A 203 16.92 -26.76 -14.38
N PRO A 204 17.92 -27.55 -13.94
CA PRO A 204 19.01 -27.97 -14.83
C PRO A 204 18.47 -28.67 -16.08
N GLY A 205 18.93 -28.24 -17.25
CA GLY A 205 18.49 -28.80 -18.53
C GLY A 205 17.13 -28.30 -19.02
N PHE A 206 16.53 -27.31 -18.36
CA PHE A 206 15.32 -26.65 -18.87
C PHE A 206 15.59 -26.06 -20.26
N ASN A 207 14.80 -26.50 -21.24
CA ASN A 207 14.97 -26.19 -22.66
C ASN A 207 13.68 -25.73 -23.34
N VAL A 208 12.64 -25.40 -22.58
CA VAL A 208 11.39 -24.86 -23.11
C VAL A 208 11.56 -23.34 -23.29
N PRO A 209 11.40 -22.80 -24.50
CA PRO A 209 11.36 -21.35 -24.70
C PRO A 209 10.19 -20.75 -23.92
N VAL A 210 10.47 -19.72 -23.12
CA VAL A 210 9.47 -18.96 -22.35
C VAL A 210 9.34 -17.58 -22.96
N ASP A 211 8.12 -17.15 -23.24
CA ASP A 211 7.88 -15.80 -23.75
C ASP A 211 8.31 -14.73 -22.73
N TYR A 212 8.79 -13.58 -23.22
CA TYR A 212 9.34 -12.55 -22.33
C TYR A 212 8.29 -11.91 -21.40
N HIS A 213 7.00 -11.97 -21.73
CA HIS A 213 5.92 -11.48 -20.86
C HIS A 213 5.70 -12.40 -19.66
N THR A 214 5.68 -13.71 -19.87
CA THR A 214 5.59 -14.73 -18.81
C THR A 214 6.83 -14.70 -17.94
N LYS A 215 8.02 -14.60 -18.54
CA LYS A 215 9.28 -14.44 -17.79
C LYS A 215 9.25 -13.18 -16.91
N GLY A 216 8.91 -12.03 -17.50
CA GLY A 216 8.78 -10.78 -16.76
C GLY A 216 7.69 -10.83 -15.69
N GLY A 217 6.63 -11.62 -15.89
CA GLY A 217 5.54 -11.84 -14.95
C GLY A 217 5.94 -12.67 -13.73
N VAL A 218 6.70 -13.75 -13.89
CA VAL A 218 7.24 -14.51 -12.74
C VAL A 218 8.27 -13.69 -11.97
N GLU A 219 9.15 -12.97 -12.66
CA GLU A 219 10.12 -12.05 -12.03
C GLU A 219 9.41 -10.95 -11.23
N PHE A 220 8.39 -10.30 -11.83
CA PHE A 220 7.58 -9.28 -11.14
C PHE A 220 6.87 -9.83 -9.92
N GLY A 221 6.09 -10.90 -10.09
CA GLY A 221 5.20 -11.39 -9.05
C GLY A 221 5.94 -12.08 -7.91
N TYR A 222 6.93 -12.92 -8.22
CA TYR A 222 7.76 -13.57 -7.20
C TYR A 222 8.62 -12.56 -6.45
N GLY A 223 9.15 -11.55 -7.18
CA GLY A 223 9.84 -10.41 -6.60
C GLY A 223 8.94 -9.59 -5.68
N THR A 224 7.71 -9.29 -6.12
CA THR A 224 6.70 -8.57 -5.34
C THR A 224 6.36 -9.31 -4.06
N CYS A 225 6.08 -10.62 -4.11
CA CYS A 225 5.77 -11.37 -2.89
C CYS A 225 6.93 -11.33 -1.89
N ASN A 226 8.16 -11.52 -2.36
CA ASN A 226 9.35 -11.48 -1.52
C ASN A 226 9.60 -10.10 -0.89
N LEU A 227 9.43 -9.04 -1.67
CA LEU A 227 9.59 -7.67 -1.21
C LEU A 227 8.49 -7.29 -0.21
N VAL A 228 7.21 -7.50 -0.56
CA VAL A 228 6.05 -7.18 0.30
C VAL A 228 6.13 -7.92 1.63
N LEU A 229 6.44 -9.22 1.61
CA LEU A 229 6.60 -10.01 2.84
C LEU A 229 7.76 -9.52 3.72
N SER A 230 8.76 -8.82 3.16
CA SER A 230 9.94 -8.36 3.90
C SER A 230 9.68 -7.12 4.78
N PHE A 231 8.67 -6.31 4.45
CA PHE A 231 8.32 -5.08 5.17
C PHE A 231 6.95 -5.13 5.85
N MET A 232 6.34 -6.30 5.94
CA MET A 232 5.06 -6.45 6.65
C MET A 232 5.26 -6.26 8.16
N PRO A 233 4.37 -5.52 8.85
CA PRO A 233 4.40 -5.42 10.30
C PRO A 233 4.35 -6.80 10.97
N GLY A 234 5.07 -6.96 12.09
CA GLY A 234 5.18 -8.25 12.79
C GLY A 234 3.84 -8.87 13.20
N LYS A 235 2.81 -8.07 13.51
CA LYS A 235 1.45 -8.56 13.79
C LYS A 235 0.83 -9.26 12.57
N ILE A 236 1.00 -8.68 11.38
CA ILE A 236 0.52 -9.24 10.11
C ILE A 236 1.37 -10.45 9.71
N ILE A 237 2.70 -10.34 9.84
CA ILE A 237 3.60 -11.48 9.59
C ILE A 237 3.23 -12.65 10.49
N LYS A 238 2.94 -12.49 11.78
CA LYS A 238 2.55 -13.62 12.65
C LYS A 238 1.33 -14.38 12.13
N ILE A 239 0.34 -13.68 11.57
CA ILE A 239 -0.85 -14.29 10.95
C ILE A 239 -0.46 -15.08 9.69
N ILE A 240 0.47 -14.56 8.89
CA ILE A 240 0.91 -15.13 7.60
C ILE A 240 2.01 -16.21 7.77
N SER A 241 2.91 -16.05 8.72
CA SER A 241 4.11 -16.87 8.96
C SER A 241 3.80 -18.16 9.68
N ALA A 242 2.65 -18.26 10.36
CA ALA A 242 2.06 -19.53 10.78
C ALA A 242 1.90 -20.51 9.60
N ILE A 243 2.02 -20.02 8.37
CA ILE A 243 1.85 -20.76 7.13
C ILE A 243 3.18 -20.99 6.36
N GLY A 244 4.34 -20.67 6.95
CA GLY A 244 5.64 -21.23 6.56
C GLY A 244 6.52 -20.46 5.57
N TYR A 245 6.21 -19.20 5.22
CA TYR A 245 7.02 -18.42 4.26
C TYR A 245 7.59 -17.14 4.89
N LYS A 246 8.83 -16.80 4.53
CA LYS A 246 9.53 -15.58 4.94
C LYS A 246 10.04 -14.85 3.69
N GLY A 247 9.68 -13.57 3.53
CA GLY A 247 10.15 -12.76 2.41
C GLY A 247 11.67 -12.55 2.44
N ASN A 248 12.29 -12.59 1.26
CA ASN A 248 13.68 -12.24 1.04
C ASN A 248 13.75 -10.89 0.29
N LYS A 249 14.13 -9.82 0.99
CA LYS A 249 14.15 -8.45 0.43
C LYS A 249 15.10 -8.33 -0.76
N GLU A 250 16.29 -8.89 -0.66
CA GLU A 250 17.33 -8.81 -1.67
C GLU A 250 16.89 -9.53 -2.96
N LEU A 251 16.37 -10.75 -2.83
CA LEU A 251 15.80 -11.49 -3.95
C LEU A 251 14.60 -10.75 -4.56
N GLY A 252 13.76 -10.15 -3.71
CA GLY A 252 12.63 -9.33 -4.15
C GLY A 252 13.07 -8.19 -5.07
N ILE A 253 14.09 -7.44 -4.66
CA ILE A 253 14.67 -6.33 -5.43
C ILE A 253 15.34 -6.83 -6.71
N GLU A 254 16.08 -7.93 -6.65
CA GLU A 254 16.77 -8.51 -7.82
C GLU A 254 15.79 -8.89 -8.93
N LEU A 255 14.73 -9.63 -8.57
CA LEU A 255 13.73 -10.11 -9.54
C LEU A 255 12.90 -8.96 -10.12
N LEU A 256 12.51 -7.98 -9.30
CA LEU A 256 11.80 -6.80 -9.80
C LEU A 256 12.67 -5.99 -10.78
N ASN A 257 13.98 -5.87 -10.52
CA ASN A 257 14.90 -5.26 -11.47
C ASN A 257 15.10 -6.08 -12.75
N ALA A 258 15.03 -7.41 -12.69
CA ALA A 258 15.03 -8.25 -13.87
C ALA A 258 13.77 -7.99 -14.73
N SER A 259 12.60 -7.91 -14.09
CA SER A 259 11.33 -7.59 -14.76
C SER A 259 11.36 -6.22 -15.45
N LEU A 260 11.97 -5.21 -14.80
CA LEU A 260 12.19 -3.89 -15.38
C LEU A 260 13.02 -3.96 -16.67
N LYS A 261 14.17 -4.65 -16.62
CA LYS A 261 15.07 -4.83 -17.77
C LYS A 261 14.42 -5.59 -18.92
N GLY A 262 13.48 -6.49 -18.63
CA GLY A 262 12.72 -7.24 -19.62
C GLY A 262 11.78 -6.40 -20.49
N ARG A 263 11.45 -5.15 -20.09
CA ARG A 263 10.62 -4.19 -20.85
C ARG A 263 9.28 -4.73 -21.37
N GLY A 264 8.71 -5.74 -20.70
CA GLY A 264 7.39 -6.30 -21.04
C GLY A 264 6.24 -5.67 -20.25
N ILE A 265 5.05 -6.26 -20.37
CA ILE A 265 3.78 -5.82 -19.74
C ILE A 265 3.93 -5.48 -18.24
N ARG A 266 4.76 -6.22 -17.49
CA ARG A 266 4.97 -6.00 -16.04
C ARG A 266 6.04 -4.96 -15.70
N SER A 267 6.87 -4.54 -16.65
CA SER A 267 7.95 -3.57 -16.43
C SER A 267 7.43 -2.27 -15.78
N PRO A 268 6.41 -1.57 -16.31
CA PRO A 268 5.90 -0.36 -15.64
C PRO A 268 5.25 -0.64 -14.28
N LEU A 269 4.70 -1.84 -14.05
CA LEU A 269 4.16 -2.23 -12.75
C LEU A 269 5.27 -2.46 -11.71
N ALA A 270 6.43 -2.97 -12.12
CA ALA A 270 7.60 -3.06 -11.27
C ALA A 270 8.12 -1.66 -10.88
N SER A 271 8.18 -0.72 -11.83
CA SER A 271 8.50 0.68 -11.54
C SER A 271 7.52 1.27 -10.55
N LEU A 272 6.22 1.05 -10.78
CA LEU A 272 5.17 1.52 -9.89
C LEU A 272 5.31 0.94 -8.47
N LEU A 273 5.60 -0.36 -8.33
CA LEU A 273 5.81 -0.97 -7.02
C LEU A 273 7.00 -0.34 -6.29
N PHE A 274 8.13 -0.14 -6.98
CA PHE A 274 9.30 0.51 -6.37
C PHE A 274 9.01 1.94 -5.96
N VAL A 275 8.43 2.74 -6.85
CA VAL A 275 8.15 4.14 -6.57
C VAL A 275 7.10 4.28 -5.47
N THR A 276 6.07 3.44 -5.44
CA THR A 276 5.10 3.39 -4.33
C THR A 276 5.81 3.01 -3.03
N SER A 277 6.65 1.98 -3.04
CA SER A 277 7.38 1.54 -1.85
C SER A 277 8.32 2.62 -1.32
N TYR A 278 9.08 3.29 -2.18
CA TYR A 278 10.07 4.29 -1.77
C TYR A 278 9.46 5.69 -1.53
N SER A 279 8.37 6.06 -2.18
CA SER A 279 7.72 7.38 -1.98
C SER A 279 6.60 7.32 -0.93
N MET A 280 5.66 6.39 -1.06
CA MET A 280 4.49 6.32 -0.19
C MET A 280 4.86 5.86 1.22
N LEU A 281 5.69 4.82 1.38
CA LEU A 281 6.11 4.37 2.72
C LEU A 281 6.96 5.44 3.43
N THR A 282 7.81 6.15 2.68
CA THR A 282 8.60 7.27 3.22
C THR A 282 7.71 8.38 3.78
N SER A 283 6.50 8.57 3.26
CA SER A 283 5.54 9.56 3.78
C SER A 283 5.10 9.27 5.24
N PHE A 284 5.22 8.02 5.72
CA PHE A 284 4.97 7.70 7.13
C PHE A 284 6.10 8.14 8.06
N SER A 285 7.35 8.14 7.58
CA SER A 285 8.53 8.52 8.37
C SER A 285 9.57 9.27 7.52
N PRO A 286 9.28 10.51 7.07
CA PRO A 286 10.14 11.20 6.10
C PRO A 286 11.53 11.50 6.67
N SER A 287 11.62 11.89 7.94
CA SER A 287 12.88 12.20 8.62
C SER A 287 13.84 10.99 8.72
N THR A 288 13.30 9.78 8.82
CA THR A 288 14.10 8.55 8.99
C THR A 288 14.43 7.89 7.65
N LEU A 289 13.44 7.80 6.76
CA LEU A 289 13.56 7.07 5.49
C LEU A 289 13.98 7.93 4.30
N GLY A 290 13.67 9.23 4.36
CA GLY A 290 13.90 10.17 3.26
C GLY A 290 15.30 10.11 2.66
N PRO A 291 16.38 10.15 3.48
CA PRO A 291 17.75 10.17 2.97
C PRO A 291 18.10 9.01 2.03
N ASP A 292 17.59 7.79 2.26
CA ASP A 292 17.90 6.64 1.39
C ASP A 292 16.85 6.42 0.30
N ASN A 293 15.58 6.68 0.60
CA ASN A 293 14.48 6.28 -0.27
C ASN A 293 14.16 7.31 -1.34
N ILE A 294 14.34 8.61 -1.08
CA ILE A 294 14.05 9.67 -2.05
C ILE A 294 14.92 9.53 -3.31
N PRO A 295 16.26 9.30 -3.21
CA PRO A 295 17.10 9.10 -4.40
C PRO A 295 16.72 7.84 -5.18
N LYS A 296 16.38 6.74 -4.48
CA LYS A 296 15.93 5.49 -5.12
C LYS A 296 14.63 5.69 -5.87
N ALA A 297 13.63 6.34 -5.26
CA ALA A 297 12.38 6.66 -5.91
C ALA A 297 12.61 7.50 -7.18
N GLU A 298 13.50 8.48 -7.10
CA GLU A 298 13.85 9.35 -8.23
C GLU A 298 14.46 8.58 -9.40
N GLU A 299 15.35 7.62 -9.15
CA GLU A 299 15.93 6.76 -10.20
C GLU A 299 14.84 6.00 -10.98
N TYR A 300 13.92 5.33 -10.28
CA TYR A 300 12.83 4.59 -10.93
C TYR A 300 11.82 5.51 -11.62
N ILE A 301 11.52 6.69 -11.05
CA ILE A 301 10.66 7.70 -11.69
C ILE A 301 11.30 8.18 -13.00
N GLN A 302 12.59 8.49 -12.99
CA GLN A 302 13.31 8.97 -14.17
C GLN A 302 13.41 7.90 -15.26
N ASP A 303 13.69 6.64 -14.90
CA ASP A 303 13.69 5.53 -15.86
C ASP A 303 12.31 5.32 -16.48
N ALA A 304 11.26 5.34 -15.65
CA ALA A 304 9.89 5.22 -16.12
C ALA A 304 9.47 6.37 -17.05
N LEU A 305 9.86 7.61 -16.75
CA LEU A 305 9.59 8.77 -17.62
C LEU A 305 10.39 8.74 -18.94
N LYS A 306 11.53 8.05 -19.00
CA LYS A 306 12.22 7.78 -20.27
C LYS A 306 11.45 6.78 -21.12
N GLN A 307 10.84 5.78 -20.48
CA GLN A 307 10.04 4.76 -21.17
C GLN A 307 8.65 5.26 -21.58
N PHE A 308 8.02 6.09 -20.73
CA PHE A 308 6.70 6.69 -20.92
C PHE A 308 6.77 8.22 -20.81
N PRO A 309 7.32 8.90 -21.84
CA PRO A 309 7.43 10.36 -21.82
C PRO A 309 6.06 11.02 -21.67
N GLY A 310 5.96 11.99 -20.75
CA GLY A 310 4.71 12.71 -20.48
C GLY A 310 3.68 11.93 -19.68
N SER A 311 4.05 10.81 -19.03
CA SER A 311 3.15 10.07 -18.16
C SER A 311 2.72 10.91 -16.96
N ASP A 312 1.43 11.21 -16.85
CA ASP A 312 0.85 11.92 -15.71
C ASP A 312 0.98 11.09 -14.43
N PHE A 313 0.91 9.76 -14.58
CA PHE A 313 1.02 8.81 -13.48
C PHE A 313 2.40 8.88 -12.81
N PHE A 314 3.48 8.91 -13.59
CA PHE A 314 4.83 9.07 -13.04
C PHE A 314 5.13 10.53 -12.65
N THR A 315 4.49 11.52 -13.27
CA THR A 315 4.55 12.93 -12.86
C THR A 315 3.95 13.14 -11.47
N PHE A 316 2.83 12.49 -11.15
CA PHE A 316 2.26 12.47 -9.80
C PHE A 316 3.29 11.98 -8.77
N PHE A 317 4.00 10.88 -9.04
CA PHE A 317 5.03 10.40 -8.12
C PHE A 317 6.26 11.32 -8.05
N ALA A 318 6.63 11.98 -9.15
CA ALA A 318 7.66 13.02 -9.14
C ALA A 318 7.27 14.16 -8.18
N GLY A 319 6.02 14.64 -8.26
CA GLY A 319 5.47 15.64 -7.35
C GLY A 319 5.50 15.20 -5.90
N ARG A 320 5.15 13.93 -5.60
CA ARG A 320 5.28 13.37 -4.24
C ARG A 320 6.72 13.33 -3.76
N ASN A 321 7.67 12.94 -4.62
CA ASN A 321 9.08 12.87 -4.27
C ASN A 321 9.67 14.26 -3.99
N LEU A 322 9.27 15.29 -4.76
CA LEU A 322 9.63 16.69 -4.53
C LEU A 322 9.14 17.21 -3.17
N ARG A 323 7.91 16.85 -2.76
CA ARG A 323 7.43 17.17 -1.41
C ARG A 323 8.31 16.55 -0.33
N LEU A 324 8.70 15.28 -0.49
CA LEU A 324 9.58 14.62 0.48
C LEU A 324 10.95 15.31 0.59
N LYS A 325 11.41 15.95 -0.50
CA LYS A 325 12.59 16.83 -0.53
C LYS A 325 12.37 18.21 0.10
N ARG A 326 11.16 18.50 0.61
CA ARG A 326 10.72 19.81 1.10
C ARG A 326 10.63 20.90 0.01
N ASP A 327 10.55 20.48 -1.26
CA ASP A 327 10.28 21.38 -2.37
C ASP A 327 8.79 21.40 -2.70
N LEU A 328 8.02 22.07 -1.83
CA LEU A 328 6.57 22.16 -1.94
C LEU A 328 6.11 22.96 -3.16
N ASP A 329 6.91 23.88 -3.67
CA ASP A 329 6.56 24.68 -4.84
C ASP A 329 6.65 23.81 -6.10
N ALA A 330 7.79 23.17 -6.34
CA ALA A 330 7.94 22.25 -7.47
C ALA A 330 6.98 21.04 -7.38
N SER A 331 6.72 20.56 -6.15
CA SER A 331 5.70 19.53 -5.92
C SER A 331 4.30 19.98 -6.36
N THR A 332 3.92 21.22 -6.03
CA THR A 332 2.63 21.81 -6.41
C THR A 332 2.54 22.00 -7.93
N GLU A 333 3.60 22.50 -8.57
CA GLU A 333 3.67 22.62 -10.03
C GLU A 333 3.51 21.27 -10.73
N ALA A 334 4.16 20.22 -10.23
CA ALA A 334 4.02 18.87 -10.76
C ALA A 334 2.56 18.38 -10.71
N PHE A 335 1.86 18.57 -9.58
CA PHE A 335 0.46 18.16 -9.48
C PHE A 335 -0.48 18.98 -10.36
N ILE A 336 -0.21 20.28 -10.56
CA ILE A 336 -0.97 21.14 -11.50
C ILE A 336 -0.73 20.73 -12.96
N SER A 337 0.47 20.24 -13.28
CA SER A 337 0.85 19.88 -14.65
C SER A 337 0.16 18.61 -15.16
N VAL A 338 -0.35 17.75 -14.26
CA VAL A 338 -1.13 16.56 -14.63
C VAL A 338 -2.41 17.01 -15.35
N ASN A 339 -2.79 16.32 -16.43
CA ASN A 339 -3.91 16.74 -17.24
C ASN A 339 -5.25 16.63 -16.50
N HIS A 340 -5.71 17.74 -15.92
CA HIS A 340 -6.99 17.82 -15.20
C HIS A 340 -8.23 17.67 -16.11
N ASN A 341 -8.07 17.62 -17.45
CA ASN A 341 -9.18 17.35 -18.37
C ASN A 341 -9.52 15.85 -18.50
N LEU A 342 -8.75 14.97 -17.85
CA LEU A 342 -9.03 13.54 -17.80
C LEU A 342 -10.23 13.28 -16.88
N LYS A 343 -11.44 13.32 -17.45
CA LYS A 343 -12.70 13.19 -16.71
C LYS A 343 -13.24 11.76 -16.65
N GLU A 344 -12.62 10.82 -17.35
CA GLU A 344 -13.11 9.45 -17.50
C GLU A 344 -12.06 8.41 -17.10
N GLY A 345 -12.53 7.19 -16.82
CA GLY A 345 -11.70 6.06 -16.45
C GLY A 345 -10.78 6.35 -15.27
N PHE A 346 -9.58 5.77 -15.30
CA PHE A 346 -8.58 5.97 -14.27
C PHE A 346 -8.01 7.41 -14.24
N GLY A 347 -8.06 8.15 -15.35
CA GLY A 347 -7.60 9.53 -15.40
C GLY A 347 -8.36 10.45 -14.44
N ALA A 348 -9.66 10.21 -14.24
CA ALA A 348 -10.45 10.92 -13.23
C ALA A 348 -9.97 10.66 -11.80
N GLU A 349 -9.51 9.43 -11.50
CA GLU A 349 -8.94 9.08 -10.20
C GLU A 349 -7.58 9.72 -9.98
N LEU A 350 -6.73 9.74 -11.02
CA LEU A 350 -5.43 10.38 -10.94
C LEU A 350 -5.56 11.90 -10.69
N ARG A 351 -6.54 12.55 -11.32
CA ARG A 351 -6.88 13.95 -11.03
C ARG A 351 -7.28 14.14 -9.56
N ARG A 352 -8.19 13.32 -9.03
CA ARG A 352 -8.62 13.40 -7.62
C ARG A 352 -7.47 13.14 -6.64
N LEU A 353 -6.57 12.23 -6.97
CA LEU A 353 -5.31 12.06 -6.24
C LEU A 353 -4.48 13.34 -6.24
N CYS A 354 -4.30 13.99 -7.40
CA CYS A 354 -3.59 15.28 -7.48
C CYS A 354 -4.29 16.38 -6.67
N ASP A 355 -5.62 16.47 -6.72
CA ASP A 355 -6.39 17.45 -5.94
C ASP A 355 -6.20 17.25 -4.43
N TYR A 356 -6.15 15.99 -3.97
CA TYR A 356 -5.81 15.67 -2.58
C TYR A 356 -4.40 16.14 -2.23
N GLU A 357 -3.43 15.84 -3.09
CA GLU A 357 -2.05 16.22 -2.86
C GLU A 357 -1.82 17.74 -2.90
N LEU A 358 -2.54 18.46 -3.76
CA LEU A 358 -2.58 19.91 -3.80
C LEU A 358 -3.15 20.49 -2.51
N GLY A 359 -4.29 19.96 -2.03
CA GLY A 359 -4.87 20.36 -0.75
C GLY A 359 -3.89 20.21 0.41
N MET A 360 -3.15 19.10 0.45
CA MET A 360 -2.08 18.87 1.44
C MET A 360 -0.92 19.86 1.29
N ASN A 361 -0.45 20.14 0.06
CA ASN A 361 0.61 21.13 -0.18
C ASN A 361 0.19 22.54 0.24
N TYR A 362 -1.04 22.94 -0.08
CA TYR A 362 -1.57 24.23 0.33
C TYR A 362 -1.72 24.33 1.85
N ALA A 363 -2.16 23.27 2.53
CA ALA A 363 -2.20 23.24 4.00
C ALA A 363 -0.79 23.35 4.61
N MET A 364 0.20 22.62 4.08
CA MET A 364 1.60 22.71 4.52
C MET A 364 2.24 24.07 4.27
N THR A 365 1.84 24.77 3.21
CA THR A 365 2.31 26.15 2.92
C THR A 365 1.41 27.24 3.54
N LEU A 366 0.46 26.85 4.41
CA LEU A 366 -0.49 27.72 5.10
C LEU A 366 -1.43 28.52 4.15
N GLN A 367 -1.56 28.09 2.90
CA GLN A 367 -2.52 28.59 1.92
C GLN A 367 -3.90 27.96 2.16
N TRP A 368 -4.46 28.19 3.34
CA TRP A 368 -5.68 27.55 3.83
C TRP A 368 -6.90 27.74 2.93
N GLU A 369 -7.01 28.88 2.24
CA GLU A 369 -8.10 29.13 1.29
C GLU A 369 -8.08 28.16 0.11
N LYS A 370 -6.91 27.98 -0.53
CA LYS A 370 -6.75 27.03 -1.63
C LYS A 370 -6.93 25.59 -1.16
N ALA A 371 -6.41 25.27 0.02
CA ALA A 371 -6.61 23.95 0.62
C ALA A 371 -8.11 23.65 0.83
N ALA A 372 -8.88 24.62 1.34
CA ALA A 372 -10.33 24.47 1.51
C ALA A 372 -11.05 24.19 0.19
N GLN A 373 -10.66 24.86 -0.91
CA GLN A 373 -11.24 24.64 -2.24
C GLN A 373 -10.99 23.22 -2.77
N CYS A 374 -9.76 22.70 -2.59
CA CYS A 374 -9.44 21.32 -2.96
C CYS A 374 -10.31 20.32 -2.18
N PHE A 375 -10.41 20.48 -0.86
CA PHE A 375 -11.18 19.56 -0.03
C PHE A 375 -12.70 19.68 -0.23
N ASP A 376 -13.21 20.87 -0.56
CA ASP A 376 -14.61 21.06 -0.97
C ASP A 376 -14.94 20.25 -2.23
N THR A 377 -14.06 20.34 -3.23
CA THR A 377 -14.18 19.61 -4.50
C THR A 377 -14.22 18.10 -4.23
N LEU A 378 -13.27 17.58 -3.46
CA LEU A 378 -13.19 16.15 -3.15
C LEU A 378 -14.38 15.64 -2.32
N ALA A 379 -14.87 16.47 -1.37
CA ALA A 379 -16.06 16.13 -0.59
C ALA A 379 -17.31 16.06 -1.49
N THR A 380 -17.47 17.04 -2.39
CA THR A 380 -18.61 17.14 -3.32
C THR A 380 -18.62 16.00 -4.33
N GLU A 381 -17.44 15.58 -4.79
CA GLU A 381 -17.29 14.42 -5.68
C GLU A 381 -17.43 13.07 -4.98
N ASN A 382 -17.67 13.05 -3.67
CA ASN A 382 -17.79 11.84 -2.86
C ASN A 382 -16.55 10.93 -2.96
N TYR A 383 -15.35 11.51 -3.08
CA TYR A 383 -14.10 10.76 -3.15
C TYR A 383 -13.68 10.26 -1.77
N TRP A 384 -13.08 9.07 -1.70
CA TRP A 384 -12.56 8.42 -0.47
C TRP A 384 -13.42 8.60 0.79
N SER A 385 -13.20 9.67 1.58
CA SER A 385 -14.02 10.03 2.75
C SER A 385 -14.53 11.48 2.64
N PRO A 386 -15.81 11.67 2.26
CA PRO A 386 -16.43 12.99 2.22
C PRO A 386 -16.47 13.65 3.61
N ALA A 387 -16.69 12.86 4.66
CA ALA A 387 -16.66 13.33 6.03
C ALA A 387 -15.30 13.91 6.40
N PHE A 388 -14.21 13.22 6.06
CA PHE A 388 -12.86 13.73 6.29
C PHE A 388 -12.59 15.00 5.48
N PHE A 389 -12.92 15.02 4.19
CA PHE A 389 -12.68 16.19 3.36
C PHE A 389 -13.50 17.40 3.80
N ARG A 390 -14.77 17.22 4.19
CA ARG A 390 -15.60 18.28 4.77
C ARG A 390 -15.07 18.76 6.12
N TYR A 391 -14.56 17.87 6.97
CA TYR A 391 -13.88 18.25 8.21
C TYR A 391 -12.61 19.06 7.94
N PHE A 392 -11.80 18.65 6.96
CA PHE A 392 -10.55 19.37 6.66
C PHE A 392 -10.83 20.72 5.97
N GLN A 393 -11.85 20.81 5.12
CA GLN A 393 -12.36 22.09 4.61
C GLN A 393 -12.76 23.03 5.77
N ALA A 394 -13.54 22.53 6.74
CA ALA A 394 -13.92 23.28 7.93
C ALA A 394 -12.70 23.73 8.75
N ALA A 395 -11.74 22.83 8.97
CA ALA A 395 -10.49 23.14 9.66
C ALA A 395 -9.69 24.23 8.91
N CYS A 396 -9.64 24.19 7.58
CA CYS A 396 -8.99 25.23 6.78
C CYS A 396 -9.69 26.59 6.90
N LEU A 397 -11.03 26.65 6.93
CA LEU A 397 -11.77 27.89 7.18
C LEU A 397 -11.51 28.43 8.60
N GLU A 398 -11.42 27.54 9.57
CA GLU A 398 -11.12 27.92 10.94
C GLU A 398 -9.71 28.51 11.09
N MET A 399 -8.71 27.92 10.40
CA MET A 399 -7.35 28.47 10.34
C MET A 399 -7.29 29.84 9.64
N GLN A 400 -8.30 30.22 8.85
CA GLN A 400 -8.46 31.56 8.28
C GLN A 400 -9.20 32.54 9.22
N GLY A 401 -9.62 32.11 10.41
CA GLY A 401 -10.46 32.90 11.32
C GLY A 401 -11.96 32.91 10.93
N LYS A 402 -12.38 32.14 9.92
CA LYS A 402 -13.78 32.04 9.46
C LYS A 402 -14.58 31.03 10.27
N LYS A 403 -14.58 31.19 11.59
CA LYS A 403 -15.13 30.20 12.55
C LYS A 403 -16.60 29.88 12.33
N LYS A 404 -17.43 30.87 11.98
CA LYS A 404 -18.87 30.65 11.73
C LYS A 404 -19.12 29.73 10.53
N GLU A 405 -18.38 29.92 9.45
CA GLU A 405 -18.45 29.08 8.26
C GLU A 405 -17.93 27.67 8.55
N ALA A 406 -16.83 27.56 9.30
CA ALA A 406 -16.28 26.27 9.74
C ALA A 406 -17.30 25.47 10.57
N ILE A 407 -18.01 26.11 11.51
CA ILE A 407 -19.03 25.46 12.34
C ILE A 407 -20.15 24.86 11.49
N ALA A 408 -20.63 25.58 10.46
CA ALA A 408 -21.66 25.06 9.56
C ALA A 408 -21.22 23.73 8.91
N LEU A 409 -19.98 23.68 8.41
CA LEU A 409 -19.44 22.47 7.80
C LEU A 409 -19.17 21.35 8.83
N TYR A 410 -18.69 21.66 10.04
CA TYR A 410 -18.47 20.64 11.08
C TYR A 410 -19.78 19.93 11.47
N ILE A 411 -20.90 20.64 11.50
CA ILE A 411 -22.22 20.08 11.85
C ILE A 411 -22.67 19.04 10.81
N GLU A 412 -22.24 19.17 9.55
CA GLU A 412 -22.60 18.25 8.47
C GLU A 412 -21.80 16.93 8.52
N VAL A 413 -20.56 16.96 9.00
CA VAL A 413 -19.61 15.83 8.96
C VAL A 413 -20.18 14.51 9.53
N PRO A 414 -20.88 14.47 10.69
CA PRO A 414 -21.44 13.21 11.20
C PRO A 414 -22.42 12.54 10.24
N SER A 415 -23.17 13.31 9.44
CA SER A 415 -24.11 12.77 8.45
C SER A 415 -23.41 12.21 7.20
N LEU A 416 -22.19 12.66 6.94
CA LEU A 416 -21.34 12.20 5.84
C LEU A 416 -20.49 10.98 6.22
N SER A 417 -20.43 10.62 7.52
CA SER A 417 -19.63 9.49 7.99
C SER A 417 -20.31 8.17 7.65
N VAL A 418 -20.02 7.68 6.45
CA VAL A 418 -20.59 6.45 5.89
C VAL A 418 -19.53 5.43 5.52
N ARG A 419 -18.23 5.80 5.57
CA ARG A 419 -17.18 4.94 5.04
C ARG A 419 -16.88 3.83 6.03
N LYS A 420 -17.31 2.65 5.62
CA LYS A 420 -17.03 1.41 6.30
C LYS A 420 -15.95 0.64 5.57
N PHE A 421 -15.25 -0.12 6.37
CA PHE A 421 -14.12 -0.89 5.96
C PHE A 421 -14.06 -2.14 6.85
N GLY A 422 -14.27 -3.32 6.26
CA GLY A 422 -14.45 -4.56 7.04
C GLY A 422 -15.64 -4.51 8.01
N GLY A 423 -16.70 -3.77 7.65
CA GLY A 423 -17.91 -3.60 8.46
C GLY A 423 -17.80 -2.55 9.59
N ARG A 424 -16.64 -1.90 9.75
CA ARG A 424 -16.41 -0.85 10.75
C ARG A 424 -16.16 0.50 10.09
N THR A 425 -16.61 1.60 10.67
CA THR A 425 -16.26 2.94 10.20
C THR A 425 -14.74 3.11 10.19
N ILE A 426 -14.16 3.76 9.17
CA ILE A 426 -12.70 3.98 9.12
C ILE A 426 -12.23 4.85 10.29
N LEU A 427 -11.00 4.63 10.77
CA LEU A 427 -10.48 5.28 11.99
C LEU A 427 -10.54 6.81 11.93
N VAL A 428 -10.24 7.40 10.75
CA VAL A 428 -10.29 8.85 10.57
C VAL A 428 -11.70 9.41 10.73
N GLU A 429 -12.73 8.69 10.28
CA GLU A 429 -14.12 9.12 10.41
C GLU A 429 -14.64 8.97 11.84
N GLN A 430 -14.23 7.91 12.55
CA GLN A 430 -14.49 7.77 13.98
C GLN A 430 -13.91 8.95 14.76
N TYR A 431 -12.66 9.29 14.46
CA TYR A 431 -11.92 10.38 15.10
C TYR A 431 -12.60 11.74 14.89
N ILE A 432 -12.85 12.15 13.63
CA ILE A 432 -13.46 13.46 13.36
C ILE A 432 -14.86 13.57 13.95
N THR A 433 -15.65 12.49 13.94
CA THR A 433 -17.00 12.46 14.52
C THR A 433 -16.96 12.64 16.03
N ARG A 434 -16.04 11.94 16.73
CA ARG A 434 -15.80 12.13 18.17
C ARG A 434 -15.35 13.56 18.46
N LYS A 435 -14.42 14.10 17.67
CA LYS A 435 -13.88 15.46 17.83
C LYS A 435 -14.97 16.51 17.71
N ILE A 436 -15.84 16.39 16.70
CA ILE A 436 -16.98 17.30 16.50
C ILE A 436 -17.95 17.19 17.67
N LYS A 437 -18.25 15.99 18.16
CA LYS A 437 -19.08 15.81 19.35
C LYS A 437 -18.50 16.56 20.55
N ASN A 438 -17.18 16.51 20.75
CA ASN A 438 -16.49 17.27 21.79
C ASN A 438 -16.50 18.79 21.56
N TYR A 439 -16.45 19.24 20.30
CA TYR A 439 -16.62 20.66 19.98
C TYR A 439 -18.04 21.13 20.30
N MET A 440 -19.05 20.34 19.94
CA MET A 440 -20.47 20.65 20.21
C MET A 440 -20.77 20.79 21.71
N THR A 441 -20.20 19.95 22.58
CA THR A 441 -20.42 20.07 24.03
C THR A 441 -19.85 21.37 24.62
N LYS A 442 -18.90 22.00 23.92
CA LYS A 442 -18.29 23.28 24.29
C LYS A 442 -18.77 24.43 23.40
N ASN A 443 -19.91 24.28 22.70
CA ASN A 443 -20.45 25.27 21.75
C ASN A 443 -19.43 25.77 20.71
N PHE A 444 -18.47 24.92 20.33
CA PHE A 444 -17.33 25.24 19.49
C PHE A 444 -16.48 26.41 20.03
N GLU A 445 -16.61 26.83 21.29
CA GLU A 445 -15.87 27.97 21.85
C GLU A 445 -14.37 27.70 21.84
N ASN A 446 -13.96 26.49 22.23
CA ASN A 446 -12.56 26.08 22.27
C ASN A 446 -12.25 25.01 21.23
N THR A 447 -12.10 25.45 19.99
CA THR A 447 -11.44 24.70 18.93
C THR A 447 -9.95 25.09 18.90
N LEU A 448 -9.05 24.11 18.74
CA LEU A 448 -7.60 24.30 18.88
C LEU A 448 -6.98 24.85 17.59
N LEU A 449 -6.18 24.03 16.90
CA LEU A 449 -5.57 24.30 15.60
C LEU A 449 -5.83 23.09 14.69
N PRO A 450 -7.10 22.83 14.31
CA PRO A 450 -7.49 21.57 13.68
C PRO A 450 -6.75 21.31 12.37
N GLY A 451 -6.38 22.36 11.62
CA GLY A 451 -5.54 22.22 10.43
C GLY A 451 -4.14 21.70 10.75
N LEU A 452 -3.47 22.26 11.77
CA LEU A 452 -2.14 21.81 12.19
C LEU A 452 -2.18 20.44 12.86
N GLU A 453 -3.28 20.11 13.53
CA GLU A 453 -3.48 18.79 14.10
C GLU A 453 -3.59 17.70 13.03
N ILE A 454 -4.28 17.96 11.91
CA ILE A 454 -4.28 17.04 10.77
C ILE A 454 -2.84 16.90 10.22
N LEU A 455 -2.07 18.00 10.11
CA LEU A 455 -0.68 17.92 9.66
C LEU A 455 0.21 17.07 10.60
N LEU A 456 -0.01 17.13 11.91
CA LEU A 456 0.64 16.25 12.89
C LEU A 456 0.31 14.77 12.65
N ILE A 457 -0.99 14.45 12.55
CA ILE A 457 -1.48 13.09 12.32
C ILE A 457 -0.96 12.54 10.98
N TRP A 458 -0.79 13.42 9.98
CA TRP A 458 -0.25 13.03 8.68
C TRP A 458 1.28 12.91 8.62
N ASN A 459 2.00 13.37 9.67
CA ASN A 459 3.46 13.53 9.71
C ASN A 459 4.00 14.56 8.70
N SER A 460 3.19 15.57 8.39
CA SER A 460 3.44 16.52 7.30
C SER A 460 4.50 17.56 7.61
N PHE A 461 4.73 17.90 8.89
CA PHE A 461 5.75 18.87 9.28
C PHE A 461 7.15 18.49 8.78
N ALA A 462 7.46 17.20 8.66
CA ALA A 462 8.75 16.74 8.14
C ALA A 462 9.00 17.07 6.67
N CYS A 463 7.95 17.44 5.93
CA CYS A 463 7.98 17.83 4.52
C CYS A 463 7.94 19.35 4.31
N MET A 464 7.83 20.16 5.37
CA MET A 464 7.67 21.61 5.29
C MET A 464 9.01 22.34 5.18
N LYS A 465 8.99 23.50 4.51
CA LYS A 465 10.11 24.44 4.50
C LYS A 465 10.29 25.08 5.88
N LYS A 466 11.50 25.56 6.17
CA LYS A 466 11.84 26.14 7.47
C LYS A 466 10.97 27.35 7.81
N GLU A 467 10.68 28.18 6.82
CA GLU A 467 9.89 29.40 6.94
C GLU A 467 8.45 29.08 7.34
N ASP A 468 7.84 28.07 6.70
CA ASP A 468 6.50 27.59 7.04
C ASP A 468 6.45 26.98 8.44
N LEU A 469 7.46 26.21 8.82
CA LEU A 469 7.58 25.63 10.16
C LEU A 469 7.65 26.72 11.25
N ILE A 470 8.40 27.80 11.02
CA ILE A 470 8.46 28.94 11.94
C ILE A 470 7.09 29.60 12.07
N ARG A 471 6.38 29.82 10.96
CA ARG A 471 5.01 30.37 11.00
C ARG A 471 4.05 29.45 11.77
N CYS A 472 4.12 28.14 11.57
CA CYS A 472 3.35 27.18 12.37
C CYS A 472 3.67 27.29 13.87
N LEU A 473 4.95 27.41 14.23
CA LEU A 473 5.39 27.53 15.62
C LEU A 473 4.82 28.79 16.27
N ASP A 474 4.80 29.92 15.56
CA ASP A 474 4.25 31.19 16.05
C ASP A 474 2.73 31.09 16.32
N ILE A 475 2.00 30.43 15.41
CA ILE A 475 0.56 30.15 15.57
C ILE A 475 0.32 29.29 16.82
N VAL A 476 1.12 28.23 17.01
CA VAL A 476 0.99 27.32 18.16
C VAL A 476 1.30 28.04 19.48
N ASN A 477 2.36 28.84 19.53
CA ASN A 477 2.72 29.62 20.72
C ASN A 477 1.62 30.62 21.08
N SER A 478 1.12 31.38 20.09
CA SER A 478 0.03 32.33 20.29
C SER A 478 -1.23 31.65 20.82
N LYS A 479 -1.53 30.43 20.34
CA LYS A 479 -2.67 29.66 20.84
C LYS A 479 -2.45 29.17 22.27
N LEU A 480 -1.26 28.66 22.59
CA LEU A 480 -0.88 28.26 23.95
C LEU A 480 -1.03 29.42 24.95
N ASP A 481 -0.56 30.61 24.59
CA ASP A 481 -0.63 31.81 25.44
C ASP A 481 -2.08 32.27 25.68
N SER A 482 -2.99 31.97 24.74
CA SER A 482 -4.41 32.33 24.82
C SER A 482 -5.29 31.34 25.60
N LEU A 483 -4.76 30.16 25.98
CA LEU A 483 -5.53 29.16 26.72
C LEU A 483 -5.74 29.60 28.18
N SER A 484 -7.00 29.61 28.64
CA SER A 484 -7.34 29.84 30.06
C SER A 484 -6.97 28.64 30.94
N ASN A 485 -7.03 28.79 32.27
CA ASN A 485 -6.59 27.74 33.21
C ASN A 485 -7.61 26.63 33.50
N ASP A 486 -8.86 26.74 33.02
CA ASP A 486 -9.91 25.80 33.39
C ASP A 486 -9.94 24.56 32.46
N ASN A 487 -9.47 23.41 32.98
CA ASN A 487 -9.68 22.06 32.44
C ASN A 487 -9.24 21.85 30.97
N ILE A 488 -7.99 22.22 30.70
CA ILE A 488 -7.40 22.34 29.37
C ILE A 488 -6.24 21.33 29.11
N ILE A 489 -6.00 20.36 30.00
CA ILE A 489 -4.85 19.43 29.88
C ILE A 489 -4.77 18.77 28.49
N ASP A 490 -5.83 18.11 28.02
CA ASP A 490 -5.88 17.53 26.65
C ASP A 490 -5.47 18.54 25.57
N SER A 491 -5.95 19.78 25.70
CA SER A 491 -5.72 20.85 24.74
C SER A 491 -4.29 21.38 24.79
N GLN A 492 -3.72 21.57 25.98
CA GLN A 492 -2.32 21.92 26.18
C GLN A 492 -1.41 20.80 25.67
N CYS A 493 -1.68 19.55 26.03
CA CYS A 493 -0.95 18.37 25.57
C CYS A 493 -0.96 18.26 24.04
N MET A 494 -2.11 18.48 23.39
CA MET A 494 -2.22 18.48 21.93
C MET A 494 -1.36 19.56 21.28
N LEU A 495 -1.43 20.80 21.77
CA LEU A 495 -0.64 21.91 21.23
C LEU A 495 0.86 21.71 21.47
N LEU A 496 1.25 21.18 22.63
CA LEU A 496 2.65 20.85 22.93
C LEU A 496 3.16 19.68 22.07
N LEU A 497 2.31 18.74 21.69
CA LEU A 497 2.67 17.67 20.76
C LEU A 497 2.88 18.22 19.34
N ILE A 498 1.97 19.08 18.86
CA ILE A 498 2.15 19.80 17.58
C ILE A 498 3.46 20.60 17.61
N LYS A 499 3.68 21.36 18.68
CA LYS A 499 4.91 22.14 18.90
C LYS A 499 6.16 21.26 18.87
N SER A 500 6.14 20.11 19.53
CA SER A 500 7.25 19.15 19.57
C SER A 500 7.61 18.64 18.17
N SER A 501 6.62 18.30 17.36
CA SER A 501 6.82 17.84 15.98
C SER A 501 7.46 18.94 15.11
N ILE A 502 6.98 20.19 15.23
CA ILE A 502 7.57 21.34 14.51
C ILE A 502 9.01 21.61 14.98
N LEU A 503 9.25 21.65 16.30
CA LEU A 503 10.58 21.91 16.88
C LEU A 503 11.61 20.86 16.48
N ASN A 504 11.19 19.59 16.36
CA ASN A 504 12.03 18.51 15.84
C ASN A 504 12.53 18.81 14.42
N GLN A 505 11.65 19.26 13.53
CA GLN A 505 12.02 19.58 12.14
C GLN A 505 12.85 20.87 12.01
N LEU A 506 12.83 21.72 13.05
CA LEU A 506 13.69 22.88 13.22
C LEU A 506 15.00 22.57 13.98
N ASN A 507 15.22 21.31 14.36
CA ASN A 507 16.36 20.85 15.18
C ASN A 507 16.47 21.54 16.56
N ARG A 508 15.35 21.97 17.16
CA ARG A 508 15.27 22.63 18.48
C ARG A 508 14.99 21.61 19.59
N PHE A 509 15.83 20.58 19.68
CA PHE A 509 15.56 19.39 20.50
C PHE A 509 15.44 19.66 22.02
N GLN A 510 16.13 20.68 22.55
CA GLN A 510 16.02 21.03 23.97
C GLN A 510 14.60 21.47 24.31
N GLU A 511 14.00 22.30 23.47
CA GLU A 511 12.63 22.77 23.64
C GLU A 511 11.62 21.65 23.38
N THR A 512 11.88 20.77 22.39
CA THR A 512 11.07 19.55 22.23
C THR A 512 11.04 18.74 23.53
N ASN A 513 12.18 18.50 24.16
CA ASN A 513 12.24 17.75 25.42
C ASN A 513 11.48 18.44 26.56
N GLN A 514 11.42 19.78 26.59
CA GLN A 514 10.62 20.50 27.59
C GLN A 514 9.12 20.29 27.36
N CYS A 515 8.66 20.42 26.10
CA CYS A 515 7.26 20.16 25.73
C CYS A 515 6.85 18.72 26.05
N LEU A 516 7.68 17.74 25.67
CA LEU A 516 7.39 16.32 25.89
C LEU A 516 7.38 15.94 27.38
N ARG A 517 8.30 16.48 28.19
CA ARG A 517 8.28 16.27 29.65
C ARG A 517 6.95 16.73 30.25
N TRP A 518 6.49 17.91 29.87
CA TRP A 518 5.21 18.42 30.37
C TRP A 518 4.05 17.49 29.99
N ILE A 519 4.02 16.96 28.77
CA ILE A 519 3.01 15.97 28.36
C ILE A 519 3.07 14.73 29.24
N PHE A 520 4.26 14.17 29.47
CA PHE A 520 4.42 12.97 30.28
C PHE A 520 4.06 13.19 31.75
N ASP A 521 4.37 14.37 32.30
CA ASP A 521 4.02 14.74 33.68
C ASP A 521 2.49 14.85 33.90
N HIS A 522 1.71 15.02 32.83
CA HIS A 522 0.24 15.15 32.86
C HIS A 522 -0.47 14.01 32.11
N ASN A 523 0.21 12.89 31.86
CA ASN A 523 -0.32 11.83 31.01
C ASN A 523 -1.60 11.19 31.60
N ASP A 524 -1.62 10.98 32.91
CA ASP A 524 -2.76 10.38 33.61
C ASP A 524 -4.01 11.28 33.61
N ASP A 525 -3.83 12.57 33.32
CA ASP A 525 -4.89 13.57 33.22
C ASP A 525 -5.48 13.68 31.79
N ILE A 526 -4.92 12.96 30.80
CA ILE A 526 -5.43 12.97 29.41
C ILE A 526 -6.67 12.09 29.30
N VAL A 527 -7.82 12.69 28.98
CA VAL A 527 -9.12 11.99 28.99
C VAL A 527 -9.61 11.62 27.59
N ASN A 528 -9.62 12.57 26.65
CA ASN A 528 -10.29 12.39 25.36
C ASN A 528 -9.34 11.94 24.26
N ASP A 529 -8.15 12.54 24.18
CA ASP A 529 -7.22 12.37 23.06
C ASP A 529 -6.05 11.43 23.44
N LYS A 530 -6.39 10.19 23.78
CA LYS A 530 -5.43 9.17 24.27
C LYS A 530 -4.30 8.82 23.30
N PHE A 531 -4.42 9.20 22.02
CA PHE A 531 -3.34 9.02 21.05
C PHE A 531 -2.16 9.99 21.29
N ILE A 532 -2.33 11.04 22.11
CA ILE A 532 -1.26 12.01 22.40
C ILE A 532 -0.04 11.31 22.99
N GLU A 533 -0.22 10.43 23.97
CA GLU A 533 0.89 9.75 24.66
C GLU A 533 1.79 8.95 23.70
N PRO A 534 1.28 7.97 22.92
CA PRO A 534 2.13 7.21 22.02
C PRO A 534 2.72 8.09 20.90
N PHE A 535 2.05 9.17 20.48
CA PHE A 535 2.62 10.14 19.54
C PHE A 535 3.72 11.01 20.18
N ALA A 536 3.63 11.33 21.47
CA ALA A 536 4.67 12.03 22.21
C ALA A 536 5.94 11.18 22.34
N PHE A 537 5.80 9.88 22.59
CA PHE A 537 6.92 8.94 22.53
C PHE A 537 7.52 8.85 21.12
N TRP A 538 6.69 8.84 20.08
CA TRP A 538 7.16 8.93 18.71
C TRP A 538 8.03 10.17 18.46
N GLU A 539 7.55 11.36 18.85
CA GLU A 539 8.31 12.60 18.70
C GLU A 539 9.57 12.63 19.58
N MET A 540 9.58 11.97 20.74
CA MET A 540 10.80 11.78 21.54
C MET A 540 11.84 10.95 20.79
N GLY A 541 11.41 9.88 20.11
CA GLY A 541 12.28 9.06 19.29
C GLY A 541 12.77 9.80 18.03
N VAL A 542 11.92 10.62 17.40
CA VAL A 542 12.32 11.50 16.28
C VAL A 542 13.40 12.49 16.75
N ALA A 543 13.22 13.14 17.90
CA ALA A 543 14.21 14.04 18.48
C ALA A 543 15.55 13.33 18.72
N ALA A 544 15.51 12.11 19.27
CA ALA A 544 16.70 11.30 19.49
C ALA A 544 17.39 10.91 18.17
N PHE A 545 16.62 10.49 17.17
CA PHE A 545 17.11 10.08 15.85
C PHE A 545 17.79 11.24 15.12
N LEU A 546 17.11 12.39 15.03
CA LEU A 546 17.64 13.58 14.37
C LEU A 546 18.85 14.17 15.09
N ASN A 547 18.94 14.00 16.41
CA ASN A 547 20.11 14.37 17.20
C ASN A 547 21.23 13.30 17.18
N GLY A 548 21.15 12.29 16.29
CA GLY A 548 22.17 11.25 16.10
C GLY A 548 22.22 10.18 17.20
N ASN A 549 21.29 10.16 18.14
CA ASN A 549 21.20 9.16 19.20
C ASN A 549 20.30 7.99 18.77
N PHE A 550 20.80 7.19 17.83
CA PHE A 550 20.08 6.09 17.21
C PHE A 550 19.67 4.97 18.19
N GLU A 551 20.54 4.65 19.16
CA GLU A 551 20.25 3.64 20.20
C GLU A 551 19.09 4.08 21.09
N LYS A 552 19.07 5.37 21.50
CA LYS A 552 17.96 5.93 22.27
C LYS A 552 16.67 5.95 21.45
N ALA A 553 16.73 6.35 20.18
CA ALA A 553 15.57 6.33 19.29
C ALA A 553 14.98 4.92 19.15
N LYS A 554 15.86 3.92 18.97
CA LYS A 554 15.47 2.50 18.88
C LYS A 554 14.73 2.05 20.14
N LEU A 555 15.33 2.24 21.32
CA LEU A 555 14.74 1.85 22.60
C LEU A 555 13.35 2.46 22.79
N ILE A 556 13.21 3.78 22.53
CA ILE A 556 11.94 4.48 22.67
C ILE A 556 10.89 3.90 21.73
N TRP A 557 11.21 3.71 20.46
CA TRP A 557 10.25 3.21 19.48
C TRP A 557 9.89 1.73 19.68
N GLU A 558 10.81 0.90 20.19
CA GLU A 558 10.51 -0.49 20.60
C GLU A 558 9.48 -0.52 21.74
N GLU A 559 9.64 0.32 22.76
CA GLU A 559 8.64 0.45 23.83
C GLU A 559 7.32 1.03 23.32
N THR A 560 7.37 2.05 22.46
CA THR A 560 6.17 2.67 21.87
C THR A 560 5.34 1.65 21.06
N ALA A 561 5.98 0.66 20.44
CA ALA A 561 5.30 -0.37 19.65
C ALA A 561 4.38 -1.29 20.49
N ASN A 562 4.51 -1.28 21.82
CA ASN A 562 3.66 -2.06 22.72
C ASN A 562 2.32 -1.36 23.06
N PHE A 563 2.20 -0.06 22.78
CA PHE A 563 0.97 0.70 22.98
C PHE A 563 -0.14 0.17 22.06
N ASN A 564 -1.38 0.16 22.56
CA ASN A 564 -2.56 -0.29 21.82
C ASN A 564 -3.83 0.42 22.33
N GLY A 565 -4.91 0.36 21.55
CA GLY A 565 -6.23 0.82 21.99
C GLY A 565 -6.44 2.34 21.88
N TYR A 566 -5.76 3.00 20.95
CA TYR A 566 -5.88 4.43 20.67
C TYR A 566 -6.17 4.69 19.18
N GLU A 567 -6.68 5.88 18.86
CA GLU A 567 -6.95 6.28 17.48
C GLU A 567 -5.65 6.42 16.68
N PHE A 568 -5.69 6.09 15.39
CA PHE A 568 -4.50 6.09 14.51
C PHE A 568 -3.39 5.08 14.89
N GLU A 569 -3.71 4.03 15.66
CA GLU A 569 -2.76 2.94 15.99
C GLU A 569 -2.09 2.36 14.73
N PHE A 570 -2.85 2.07 13.66
CA PHE A 570 -2.28 1.59 12.39
C PHE A 570 -1.25 2.56 11.82
N ARG A 571 -1.59 3.85 11.81
CA ARG A 571 -0.72 4.90 11.25
C ARG A 571 0.58 4.99 12.03
N LEU A 572 0.52 5.02 13.37
CA LEU A 572 1.70 5.07 14.22
C LEU A 572 2.52 3.78 14.16
N ALA A 573 1.86 2.62 14.16
CA ALA A 573 2.51 1.33 14.02
C ALA A 573 3.32 1.23 12.71
N MET A 574 2.80 1.77 11.61
CA MET A 574 3.55 1.87 10.35
C MET A 574 4.78 2.78 10.48
N ARG A 575 4.67 3.95 11.13
CA ARG A 575 5.83 4.84 11.37
C ARG A 575 6.92 4.14 12.18
N LEU A 576 6.52 3.48 13.27
CA LEU A 576 7.42 2.75 14.17
C LEU A 576 8.09 1.58 13.44
N HIS A 577 7.30 0.75 12.76
CA HIS A 577 7.80 -0.43 12.05
C HIS A 577 8.88 -0.05 11.02
N LEU A 578 8.58 0.92 10.16
CA LEU A 578 9.49 1.37 9.12
C LEU A 578 10.78 1.99 9.69
N SER A 579 10.65 2.78 10.76
CA SER A 579 11.80 3.44 11.39
C SER A 579 12.68 2.47 12.16
N LEU A 580 12.08 1.48 12.83
CA LEU A 580 12.80 0.39 13.50
C LEU A 580 13.50 -0.54 12.51
N MET A 581 12.89 -0.83 11.36
CA MET A 581 13.57 -1.58 10.29
C MET A 581 14.85 -0.85 9.86
N LYS A 582 14.78 0.46 9.60
CA LYS A 582 15.96 1.27 9.25
C LYS A 582 17.02 1.24 10.35
N LEU A 583 16.62 1.42 11.61
CA LEU A 583 17.54 1.37 12.73
C LEU A 583 18.19 0.00 12.92
N ASN A 584 17.47 -1.09 12.68
CA ASN A 584 18.02 -2.44 12.75
C ASN A 584 19.06 -2.70 11.64
N ASP A 585 18.86 -2.13 10.45
CA ASP A 585 19.84 -2.18 9.36
C ASP A 585 21.10 -1.35 9.71
N MET A 586 20.94 -0.22 10.41
CA MET A 586 22.05 0.67 10.82
C MET A 586 22.81 0.17 12.06
N LEU A 587 22.11 -0.44 13.02
CA LEU A 587 22.61 -0.91 14.30
C LEU A 587 22.52 -2.45 14.35
N PRO A 588 23.35 -3.17 13.57
CA PRO A 588 23.31 -4.62 13.58
C PRO A 588 23.62 -5.15 14.98
N ASP A 589 22.81 -6.13 15.42
CA ASP A 589 22.90 -6.74 16.75
C ASP A 589 24.34 -7.08 17.16
N LYS A 590 24.82 -6.46 18.25
CA LYS A 590 26.08 -6.87 18.90
C LYS A 590 26.09 -8.36 19.29
N LYS A 591 24.92 -9.01 19.40
CA LYS A 591 24.77 -10.43 19.76
C LYS A 591 25.09 -11.43 18.63
N LYS A 592 25.27 -11.02 17.37
CA LYS A 592 25.66 -11.94 16.28
C LYS A 592 27.17 -12.14 16.10
N LYS A 593 28.02 -11.43 16.84
CA LYS A 593 29.50 -11.59 16.78
C LYS A 593 30.10 -12.60 17.77
N SER A 594 29.31 -13.35 18.55
CA SER A 594 29.85 -14.35 19.50
C SER A 594 29.61 -15.83 19.14
N ARG A 595 29.35 -16.14 17.87
CA ARG A 595 29.31 -17.54 17.40
C ARG A 595 30.14 -17.69 16.13
N THR A 596 31.44 -17.43 16.26
CA THR A 596 32.46 -18.00 15.39
C THR A 596 33.74 -18.05 16.22
N PHE A 597 34.42 -19.20 16.19
CA PHE A 597 35.45 -19.68 17.14
C PHE A 597 34.89 -20.23 18.45
N ILE A 598 34.43 -21.49 18.43
CA ILE A 598 35.22 -22.69 18.78
C ILE A 598 34.74 -23.83 17.88
#